data_AF-A0A8J7PPY7-F1
#
_entry.id   AF-A0A8J7PPY7-F1
#
_cell.length_a   1.000
_cell.length_b   1.000
_cell.length_c   1.000
_cell.angle_alpha   90.00
_cell.angle_beta   90.00
_cell.angle_gamma   90.00
#
_symmetry.space_group_name_H-M   'P 1'
#
loop_
_entity.id
_entity.type
_entity.pdbx_description
1 polymer ?
#
loop_
_entity_poly.entity_id
_entity_poly.type
_entity_poly.pdbx_seq_one_letter_code
_entity_poly.pdbx_strand_id
1 'polypeptide(L)'
;MTRGRTLALVLVAGLTGAFGYAAWARADTARAPTSPPMGKYILIHDRASQCVIPIEKAEIQTIGGKQFLVGIGATVKGFKAPGTGRPVWVRLEDANTIVHFECVDDIEKAIEAGQPPRDN
;
A
#
# COMPACT_ATOMS: atom_id res chain seq x y z
N MET A 1 29.10 -19.14 -59.11
CA MET A 1 28.82 -17.69 -59.06
C MET A 1 27.53 -17.48 -58.28
N THR A 2 27.69 -16.91 -57.10
CA THR A 2 26.67 -16.67 -56.07
C THR A 2 25.84 -15.42 -56.38
N ARG A 3 24.50 -15.55 -56.36
CA ARG A 3 23.54 -14.43 -56.18
C ARG A 3 22.61 -14.88 -55.06
N GLY A 4 22.75 -14.52 -53.78
CA GLY A 4 23.01 -13.19 -53.22
C GLY A 4 21.67 -12.46 -53.09
N ARG A 5 20.74 -12.93 -52.24
CA ARG A 5 20.40 -12.36 -50.92
C ARG A 5 20.38 -10.82 -50.89
N THR A 6 19.22 -10.25 -51.21
CA THR A 6 18.76 -8.89 -50.83
C THR A 6 17.31 -8.82 -51.33
N LEU A 7 16.25 -8.75 -50.52
CA LEU A 7 15.96 -7.72 -49.54
C LEU A 7 14.96 -8.29 -48.51
N ALA A 8 15.44 -8.51 -47.29
CA ALA A 8 14.59 -8.64 -46.11
C ALA A 8 15.19 -7.73 -45.05
N LEU A 9 14.81 -6.44 -45.08
CA LEU A 9 15.09 -5.52 -43.97
C LEU A 9 14.13 -4.34 -44.01
N VAL A 10 12.83 -4.65 -43.97
CA VAL A 10 11.80 -3.70 -43.53
C VAL A 10 11.09 -4.41 -42.38
N LEU A 11 10.87 -3.68 -41.27
CA LEU A 11 10.34 -4.12 -39.97
C LEU A 11 11.34 -4.67 -38.93
N VAL A 12 12.33 -3.87 -38.54
CA VAL A 12 12.87 -3.94 -37.15
C VAL A 12 13.05 -2.52 -36.58
N ALA A 13 11.99 -1.71 -36.64
CA ALA A 13 11.99 -0.36 -36.03
C ALA A 13 10.69 -0.04 -35.26
N GLY A 14 9.86 -1.04 -34.95
CA GLY A 14 8.55 -0.85 -34.32
C GLY A 14 8.24 -1.73 -33.11
N LEU A 15 9.22 -2.46 -32.55
CA LEU A 15 8.97 -3.47 -31.51
C LEU A 15 9.70 -3.25 -30.18
N THR A 16 10.35 -2.10 -29.97
CA THR A 16 11.04 -1.79 -28.70
C THR A 16 10.35 -0.73 -27.83
N GLY A 17 9.23 -0.15 -28.28
CA GLY A 17 8.57 0.95 -27.56
C GLY A 17 7.41 0.56 -26.63
N ALA A 18 6.85 -0.64 -26.75
CA ALA A 18 5.54 -0.96 -26.16
C ALA A 18 5.54 -2.07 -25.09
N PHE A 19 6.70 -2.64 -24.73
CA PHE A 19 6.76 -3.78 -23.80
C PHE A 19 7.04 -3.40 -22.34
N GLY A 20 7.37 -2.14 -22.03
CA GLY A 20 7.71 -1.72 -20.66
C GLY A 20 6.52 -1.56 -19.71
N TYR A 21 5.33 -1.24 -20.22
CA TYR A 21 4.16 -0.90 -19.39
C TYR A 21 3.17 -2.05 -19.16
N ALA A 22 3.24 -3.12 -19.95
CA ALA A 22 2.26 -4.21 -19.90
C ALA A 22 2.48 -5.21 -18.74
N ALA A 23 3.61 -5.15 -18.03
CA ALA A 23 3.89 -6.06 -16.91
C ALA A 23 3.07 -5.73 -15.65
N TRP A 24 2.66 -4.48 -15.46
CA TRP A 24 1.88 -4.05 -14.29
C TRP A 24 0.38 -4.31 -14.40
N ALA A 25 -0.12 -4.58 -15.60
CA ALA A 25 -1.55 -4.74 -15.88
C ALA A 25 -2.07 -6.18 -15.70
N ARG A 26 -1.22 -7.15 -15.31
CA ARG A 26 -1.59 -8.58 -15.15
C ARG A 26 -1.76 -9.02 -13.70
N ALA A 27 -2.19 -8.13 -12.82
CA ALA A 27 -2.59 -8.48 -11.46
C ALA A 27 -4.12 -8.59 -11.33
N ASP A 28 -4.79 -9.17 -12.34
CA ASP A 28 -6.22 -9.39 -12.29
C ASP A 28 -6.58 -10.63 -11.45
N THR A 29 -7.27 -10.37 -10.34
CA THR A 29 -8.41 -11.16 -9.84
C THR A 29 -8.13 -12.54 -9.22
N ALA A 30 -7.27 -12.61 -8.20
CA ALA A 30 -7.56 -13.56 -7.12
C ALA A 30 -8.61 -12.90 -6.21
N ARG A 31 -9.84 -13.41 -6.21
CA ARG A 31 -10.88 -13.01 -5.24
C ARG A 31 -10.28 -13.19 -3.84
N ALA A 32 -9.98 -12.08 -3.18
CA ALA A 32 -9.38 -12.10 -1.86
C ALA A 32 -10.29 -12.90 -0.90
N PRO A 33 -9.72 -13.76 -0.04
CA PRO A 33 -10.49 -14.38 1.02
C PRO A 33 -11.19 -13.28 1.79
N THR A 34 -12.49 -13.45 2.05
CA THR A 34 -13.31 -12.49 2.81
C THR A 34 -12.62 -12.24 4.14
N SER A 35 -11.89 -11.13 4.20
CA SER A 35 -11.14 -10.73 5.38
C SER A 35 -12.16 -10.50 6.50
N PRO A 36 -11.82 -10.86 7.74
CA PRO A 36 -12.67 -10.53 8.88
C PRO A 36 -12.99 -9.03 8.86
N PRO A 37 -14.18 -8.60 9.30
CA PRO A 37 -14.59 -7.20 9.23
C PRO A 37 -13.54 -6.36 9.96
N MET A 38 -12.74 -5.64 9.18
CA MET A 38 -11.78 -4.69 9.72
C MET A 38 -12.57 -3.50 10.24
N GLY A 39 -12.13 -2.91 11.35
CA GLY A 39 -12.66 -1.62 11.79
C GLY A 39 -12.56 -0.62 10.62
N LYS A 40 -13.49 0.34 10.54
CA LYS A 40 -13.46 1.37 9.48
C LYS A 40 -12.13 2.11 9.44
N TYR A 41 -11.49 2.21 10.59
CA TYR A 41 -10.16 2.75 10.76
C TYR A 41 -9.27 1.81 11.56
N ILE A 42 -7.99 1.81 11.22
CA ILE A 42 -6.96 1.00 11.86
C ILE A 42 -5.81 1.91 12.25
N LEU A 43 -5.36 1.81 13.50
CA LEU A 43 -4.13 2.43 13.95
C LEU A 43 -3.04 1.37 14.02
N ILE A 44 -2.00 1.54 13.22
CA ILE A 44 -0.83 0.66 13.26
C ILE A 44 0.35 1.38 13.89
N HIS A 45 1.02 0.72 14.82
CA HIS A 45 2.39 1.07 15.17
C HIS A 45 3.35 0.18 14.37
N ASP A 46 4.01 0.76 13.38
CA ASP A 46 4.98 0.04 12.53
C ASP A 46 6.37 0.07 13.16
N ARG A 47 6.98 -1.10 13.30
CA ARG A 47 8.32 -1.26 13.88
C ARG A 47 9.41 -0.73 12.95
N ALA A 48 9.23 -0.90 11.64
CA ALA A 48 10.24 -0.53 10.66
C ALA A 48 10.39 0.99 10.56
N SER A 49 9.28 1.72 10.49
CA SER A 49 9.26 3.19 10.47
C SER A 49 9.24 3.84 11.85
N GLN A 50 9.06 3.07 12.93
CA GLN A 50 8.85 3.57 14.29
C GLN A 50 7.75 4.65 14.37
N CYS A 51 6.74 4.53 13.51
CA CYS A 51 5.67 5.51 13.38
C CYS A 51 4.32 4.87 13.64
N VAL A 52 3.40 5.71 14.12
CA VAL A 52 1.99 5.37 14.20
C VAL A 52 1.30 5.87 12.94
N ILE A 53 0.58 4.97 12.26
CA ILE A 53 -0.06 5.23 10.99
C ILE A 53 -1.55 4.88 11.11
N PRO A 54 -2.45 5.88 11.10
CA PRO A 54 -3.88 5.66 11.00
C PRO A 54 -4.22 5.38 9.53
N ILE A 55 -4.99 4.34 9.28
CA ILE A 55 -5.32 3.82 7.96
C ILE A 55 -6.84 3.66 7.89
N GLU A 56 -7.44 4.16 6.82
CA GLU A 56 -8.85 3.93 6.48
C GLU A 56 -8.95 3.03 5.26
N LYS A 57 -10.14 2.42 5.07
CA LYS A 57 -10.43 1.50 3.95
C LYS A 57 -9.38 0.40 3.83
N ALA A 58 -9.00 -0.15 4.98
CA ALA A 58 -7.92 -1.10 5.06
C ALA A 58 -8.36 -2.49 4.55
N GLU A 59 -7.46 -3.15 3.83
CA GLU A 59 -7.63 -4.49 3.28
C GLU A 59 -6.32 -5.27 3.45
N ILE A 60 -6.43 -6.57 3.72
CA ILE A 60 -5.27 -7.46 3.78
C ILE A 60 -5.04 -8.04 2.38
N GLN A 61 -3.87 -7.75 1.80
CA GLN A 61 -3.44 -8.32 0.53
C GLN A 61 -2.26 -9.27 0.73
N THR A 62 -2.28 -10.40 0.02
CA THR A 62 -1.16 -11.35 0.03
C THR A 62 -0.35 -11.20 -1.25
N ILE A 63 0.94 -10.87 -1.12
CA ILE A 63 1.84 -10.59 -2.24
C ILE A 63 3.14 -11.35 -2.00
N GLY A 64 3.49 -12.25 -2.93
CA GLY A 64 4.70 -13.07 -2.82
C GLY A 64 4.73 -13.94 -1.54
N GLY A 65 3.57 -14.39 -1.08
CA GLY A 65 3.43 -15.18 0.16
C GLY A 65 3.50 -14.38 1.46
N LYS A 66 3.64 -13.05 1.38
CA LYS A 66 3.63 -12.13 2.54
C LYS A 66 2.31 -11.39 2.63
N GLN A 67 1.86 -11.10 3.84
CA GLN A 67 0.64 -10.33 4.09
C GLN A 67 0.95 -8.86 4.33
N PHE A 68 0.20 -8.00 3.64
CA PHE A 68 0.28 -6.56 3.73
C PHE A 68 -1.08 -5.99 4.12
N LEU A 69 -1.09 -5.03 5.04
CA LEU A 69 -2.22 -4.13 5.19
C LEU A 69 -2.08 -3.00 4.18
N VAL A 70 -3.06 -2.90 3.30
CA VAL A 70 -3.14 -1.87 2.28
C VAL A 70 -4.35 -0.99 2.57
N GLY A 71 -4.19 0.32 2.49
CA GLY A 71 -5.29 1.25 2.68
C GLY A 71 -4.87 2.68 2.36
N ILE A 72 -5.66 3.66 2.82
CA ILE A 72 -5.33 5.08 2.69
C ILE A 72 -4.94 5.61 4.06
N GLY A 73 -3.86 6.37 4.16
CA GLY A 73 -3.51 7.03 5.43
C GLY A 73 -4.62 8.00 5.84
N ALA A 74 -5.27 7.75 6.96
CA ALA A 74 -6.36 8.58 7.44
C ALA A 74 -5.83 9.97 7.86
N THR A 75 -6.65 10.99 7.61
CA THR A 75 -6.36 12.35 8.09
C THR A 75 -6.96 12.50 9.48
N VAL A 76 -6.09 12.70 10.47
CA VAL A 76 -6.48 12.84 11.88
C VAL A 76 -6.12 14.25 12.33
N LYS A 77 -7.03 14.93 13.03
CA LYS A 77 -6.80 16.31 13.45
C LYS A 77 -5.62 16.37 14.43
N GLY A 78 -4.69 17.30 14.21
CA GLY A 78 -3.53 17.48 15.09
C GLY A 78 -2.46 16.38 15.02
N PHE A 79 -2.63 15.37 14.15
CA PHE A 79 -1.68 14.27 13.98
C PHE A 79 -1.34 14.07 12.50
N LYS A 80 -0.06 14.23 12.16
CA LYS A 80 0.44 14.06 10.80
C LYS A 80 1.34 12.83 10.73
N ALA A 81 0.79 11.73 10.22
CA ALA A 81 1.55 10.52 9.96
C ALA A 81 2.22 10.57 8.56
N PRO A 82 3.30 9.79 8.37
CA PRO A 82 3.75 9.46 7.02
C PRO A 82 2.60 8.81 6.23
N GLY A 83 2.32 9.33 5.03
CA GLY A 83 1.30 8.74 4.16
C GLY A 83 -0.14 9.22 4.37
N THR A 84 -0.40 10.24 5.21
CA THR A 84 -1.73 10.87 5.30
C THR A 84 -2.25 11.28 3.92
N GLY A 85 -3.48 10.86 3.59
CA GLY A 85 -4.14 11.10 2.31
C GLY A 85 -3.55 10.33 1.12
N ARG A 86 -2.62 9.40 1.36
CA ARG A 86 -1.94 8.61 0.33
C ARG A 86 -2.15 7.11 0.57
N PRO A 87 -2.01 6.28 -0.47
CA PRO A 87 -1.96 4.83 -0.29
C PRO A 87 -0.80 4.44 0.63
N VAL A 88 -1.10 3.61 1.63
CA VAL A 88 -0.12 3.07 2.57
C VAL A 88 -0.13 1.55 2.49
N TRP A 89 1.07 1.00 2.56
CA TRP A 89 1.34 -0.42 2.49
C TRP A 89 2.20 -0.78 3.69
N VAL A 90 1.62 -1.51 4.64
CA VAL A 90 2.32 -1.97 5.83
C VAL A 90 2.44 -3.47 5.78
N ARG A 91 3.64 -4.00 5.97
CA ARG A 91 3.81 -5.44 6.18
C ARG A 91 3.30 -5.81 7.56
N LEU A 92 2.42 -6.81 7.64
CA LEU A 92 1.88 -7.25 8.93
C LEU A 92 2.97 -7.85 9.85
N GLU A 93 4.04 -8.40 9.28
CA GLU A 93 5.23 -8.87 10.03
C GLU A 93 5.97 -7.74 10.76
N ASP A 94 5.89 -6.51 10.25
CA ASP A 94 6.57 -5.34 10.81
C ASP A 94 5.66 -4.54 11.76
N ALA A 95 4.36 -4.87 11.83
CA ALA A 95 3.42 -4.23 12.73
C ALA A 95 3.65 -4.67 14.19
N ASN A 96 4.02 -3.71 15.05
CA ASN A 96 4.17 -3.95 16.49
C ASN A 96 2.81 -4.03 17.20
N THR A 97 1.86 -3.20 16.78
CA THR A 97 0.51 -3.18 17.35
C THR A 97 -0.48 -2.73 16.30
N ILE A 98 -1.65 -3.38 16.27
CA ILE A 98 -2.76 -3.06 15.37
C ILE A 98 -4.00 -2.87 16.23
N VAL A 99 -4.62 -1.69 16.16
CA VAL A 99 -5.82 -1.35 16.92
C VAL A 99 -6.92 -0.95 15.94
N HIS A 100 -8.13 -1.45 16.14
CA HIS A 100 -9.28 -1.20 15.26
C HIS A 100 -10.23 -0.19 15.89
N PHE A 101 -10.76 0.72 15.06
CA PHE A 101 -11.70 1.75 15.46
C PHE A 101 -12.86 1.83 14.47
N GLU A 102 -14.05 2.20 14.98
CA GLU A 102 -15.23 2.45 14.15
C GLU A 102 -15.33 3.91 13.68
N CYS A 103 -14.73 4.83 14.44
CA CYS A 103 -14.76 6.27 14.19
C CYS A 103 -13.36 6.88 14.25
N VAL A 104 -13.14 7.97 13.50
CA VAL A 104 -11.91 8.75 13.55
C VAL A 104 -11.72 9.46 14.90
N ASP A 105 -12.81 9.86 15.56
CA ASP A 105 -12.76 10.54 16.86
C ASP A 105 -12.12 9.67 17.95
N ASP A 106 -12.28 8.34 17.87
CA ASP A 106 -11.68 7.43 18.84
C ASP A 106 -10.18 7.24 18.60
N ILE A 107 -9.73 7.41 17.35
CA ILE A 107 -8.29 7.48 17.03
C ILE A 107 -7.70 8.76 17.60
N GLU A 108 -8.39 9.89 17.45
CA GLU A 108 -7.96 11.18 18.00
C GLU A 108 -7.77 11.07 19.52
N LYS A 109 -8.76 10.54 20.23
CA LYS A 109 -8.66 10.28 21.68
C LYS A 109 -7.52 9.33 22.03
N ALA A 110 -7.32 8.26 21.27
CA ALA A 110 -6.24 7.30 21.52
C ALA A 110 -4.85 7.94 21.33
N ILE A 111 -4.69 8.82 20.34
CA ILE A 111 -3.46 9.56 20.10
C ILE A 111 -3.23 10.61 21.19
N GLU A 112 -4.27 11.36 21.58
CA GLU A 112 -4.19 12.32 22.68
C GLU A 112 -3.81 11.65 24.01
N ALA A 113 -4.42 10.50 24.32
CA ALA A 113 -4.11 9.74 25.54
C ALA A 113 -2.70 9.12 25.52
N GLY A 114 -2.16 8.83 24.34
CA GLY A 114 -0.82 8.26 24.15
C GLY A 114 0.30 9.31 24.05
N GLN A 115 -0.03 10.59 23.85
CA GLN A 115 0.95 11.67 23.83
C GLN A 115 1.37 12.02 25.27
N PRO A 116 2.69 12.06 25.58
CA PRO A 116 3.13 12.63 26.84
C PRO A 116 2.67 14.10 26.93
N PRO A 117 2.41 14.63 28.15
CA PRO A 117 2.01 16.02 28.32
C PRO A 117 2.98 16.92 27.55
N ARG A 118 2.45 17.76 26.65
CA ARG A 118 3.24 18.82 26.06
C ARG A 118 3.40 19.89 27.13
N ASP A 119 4.51 19.82 27.86
CA ASP A 119 4.96 20.94 28.69
C ASP A 119 5.23 22.13 27.75
N ASN A 120 4.31 23.09 27.75
CA ASN A 120 4.53 24.43 27.19
C ASN A 120 5.06 25.34 28.30
#